data_AF-H2C1S2-F1
#
_entry.id   AF-H2C1S2-F1
#
_cell.length_a   1.000
_cell.length_b   1.000
_cell.length_c   1.000
_cell.angle_alpha   90.00
_cell.angle_beta   90.00
_cell.angle_gamma   90.00
#
_symmetry.space_group_name_H-M   'P 1'
#
loop_
_entity.id
_entity.type
_entity.pdbx_description
1 polymer ?
#
loop_
_entity_poly.entity_id
_entity_poly.type
_entity_poly.pdbx_seq_one_letter_code
_entity_poly.pdbx_strand_id
1 'polypeptide(L)'
;MVKRIRGDVWSNLVLVATVLVYVVYIALAGYTLTHLPPVPSVVETENGTVLFTGGEVISGKVLMQKYGLFDYGSFWGFGGYYGTDFTALALKVINQTADPPTIKVDGLRTLRSPCPRHHTAVMGFLVRCSLEVEAKSNNC
;
A
#
# COMPACT_ATOMS: atom_id res chain seq x y z
N MET A 1 -54.86 -1.57 18.71
CA MET A 1 -54.72 -0.12 18.94
C MET A 1 -53.56 0.39 18.08
N VAL A 2 -53.84 0.81 16.84
CA VAL A 2 -52.82 1.29 15.91
C VAL A 2 -52.50 2.75 16.25
N LYS A 3 -51.29 3.03 16.74
CA LYS A 3 -50.83 4.41 16.98
C LYS A 3 -50.82 5.15 15.64
N ARG A 4 -51.77 6.06 15.46
CA ARG A 4 -51.80 6.97 14.31
C ARG A 4 -50.62 7.93 14.45
N ILE A 5 -49.52 7.61 13.77
CA ILE A 5 -48.36 8.50 13.65
C ILE A 5 -48.83 9.73 12.89
N ARG A 6 -49.15 10.83 13.60
CA ARG A 6 -49.35 12.13 12.97
C ARG A 6 -47.95 12.71 12.76
N GLY A 7 -47.29 12.26 11.70
CA GLY A 7 -45.94 12.71 11.38
C GLY A 7 -45.99 14.15 10.89
N ASP A 8 -45.34 15.05 11.61
CA ASP A 8 -45.03 16.38 11.08
C ASP A 8 -44.25 16.21 9.78
N VAL A 9 -44.52 17.06 8.78
CA VAL A 9 -43.88 16.99 7.45
C VAL A 9 -42.36 16.93 7.57
N TRP A 10 -41.81 17.64 8.56
CA TRP A 10 -40.39 17.65 8.89
C TRP A 10 -39.86 16.29 9.36
N SER A 11 -40.58 15.62 10.24
CA SER A 11 -40.20 14.29 10.77
C SER A 11 -40.24 13.23 9.66
N ASN A 12 -41.30 13.26 8.84
CA ASN A 12 -41.40 12.36 7.69
C ASN A 12 -40.28 12.60 6.66
N LEU A 13 -39.92 13.86 6.40
CA LEU A 13 -38.85 14.21 5.47
C LEU A 13 -37.48 13.72 5.97
N VAL A 14 -37.17 13.91 7.25
CA VAL A 14 -35.91 13.41 7.86
C VAL A 14 -35.87 11.88 7.81
N LEU A 15 -36.99 11.20 8.10
CA LEU A 15 -37.06 9.74 8.04
C LEU A 15 -36.81 9.23 6.62
N VAL A 16 -37.47 9.81 5.61
CA VAL A 16 -37.28 9.43 4.21
C VAL A 16 -35.85 9.67 3.76
N ALA A 17 -35.26 10.83 4.09
CA ALA A 17 -33.87 11.15 3.76
C ALA A 17 -32.89 10.15 4.41
N THR A 18 -33.12 9.79 5.67
CA THR A 18 -32.29 8.82 6.40
C THR A 18 -32.34 7.45 5.75
N VAL A 19 -33.55 6.96 5.44
CA VAL A 19 -33.74 5.66 4.75
C VAL A 19 -33.07 5.68 3.38
N LEU A 20 -33.22 6.74 2.60
CA LEU A 20 -32.59 6.86 1.28
C LEU A 20 -31.06 6.75 1.38
N VAL A 21 -30.44 7.50 2.31
CA VAL A 21 -28.99 7.47 2.52
C VAL A 21 -28.50 6.06 2.87
N TYR A 22 -29.20 5.35 3.76
CA TYR A 22 -28.84 3.97 4.11
C TYR A 22 -29.01 3.00 2.94
N VAL A 23 -30.07 3.15 2.14
CA VAL A 23 -30.27 2.30 0.94
C VAL A 23 -29.12 2.49 -0.04
N VAL A 24 -28.76 3.74 -0.33
CA VAL A 24 -27.63 4.06 -1.23
C VAL A 24 -26.31 3.55 -0.65
N TYR A 25 -26.07 3.75 0.65
CA TYR A 25 -24.87 3.28 1.33
C TYR A 25 -24.72 1.75 1.27
N ILE A 26 -25.78 0.99 1.54
CA ILE A 26 -25.75 -0.48 1.48
C ILE A 26 -25.51 -0.95 0.04
N ALA A 27 -26.13 -0.32 -0.95
CA ALA A 27 -25.92 -0.66 -2.36
C ALA A 27 -24.45 -0.45 -2.78
N LEU A 28 -23.86 0.69 -2.41
CA LEU A 28 -22.45 0.99 -2.65
C LEU A 28 -21.52 0.02 -1.90
N ALA A 29 -21.83 -0.31 -0.65
CA ALA A 29 -21.06 -1.29 0.12
C ALA A 29 -21.09 -2.68 -0.53
N GLY A 30 -22.25 -3.11 -1.05
CA GLY A 30 -22.34 -4.36 -1.80
C GLY A 30 -21.50 -4.35 -3.08
N TYR A 31 -21.49 -3.23 -3.79
CA TYR A 31 -20.68 -3.05 -5.00
C TYR A 31 -19.17 -3.08 -4.70
N THR A 32 -18.73 -2.41 -3.64
CA THR A 32 -17.31 -2.40 -3.28
C THR A 32 -16.83 -3.79 -2.87
N LEU A 33 -17.65 -4.56 -2.12
CA LEU A 33 -17.33 -5.91 -1.67
C LEU A 33 -17.11 -6.93 -2.81
N THR A 34 -17.76 -6.75 -3.95
CA THR A 34 -17.60 -7.63 -5.12
C THR A 34 -16.43 -7.25 -6.02
N HIS A 35 -15.90 -6.03 -5.89
CA HIS A 35 -14.84 -5.50 -6.74
C HIS A 35 -13.50 -5.30 -6.00
N LEU A 36 -13.31 -5.93 -4.83
CA LEU A 36 -12.00 -5.90 -4.18
C LEU A 36 -10.98 -6.69 -5.01
N PRO A 37 -9.74 -6.19 -5.14
CA PRO A 37 -8.66 -6.98 -5.73
C PRO A 37 -8.44 -8.25 -4.89
N PRO A 38 -8.54 -9.46 -5.49
CA PRO A 38 -8.34 -10.70 -4.77
C PRO A 38 -6.88 -10.86 -4.33
N VAL A 39 -6.65 -11.39 -3.13
CA VAL A 39 -5.29 -11.67 -2.65
C VAL A 39 -4.77 -12.93 -3.37
N PRO A 40 -3.61 -12.87 -4.05
CA PRO A 40 -3.06 -14.05 -4.71
C PRO A 40 -2.68 -15.13 -3.70
N SER A 41 -2.93 -16.40 -4.04
CA SER A 41 -2.59 -17.55 -3.18
C SER A 41 -1.08 -17.77 -3.11
N VAL A 42 -0.38 -17.61 -4.24
CA VAL A 42 1.07 -17.73 -4.38
C VAL A 42 1.56 -16.72 -5.41
N VAL A 43 2.70 -16.10 -5.16
CA VAL A 43 3.43 -15.29 -6.14
C VAL A 43 4.73 -15.98 -6.46
N GLU A 44 4.93 -16.31 -7.74
CA GLU A 44 6.09 -17.03 -8.26
C GLU A 44 6.82 -16.16 -9.29
N THR A 45 8.13 -16.35 -9.40
CA THR A 45 8.92 -15.77 -10.50
C THR A 45 8.71 -16.54 -11.81
N GLU A 46 9.14 -16.00 -12.95
CA GLU A 46 9.06 -16.67 -14.25
C GLU A 46 9.77 -18.05 -14.25
N ASN A 47 10.77 -18.21 -13.40
CA ASN A 47 11.52 -19.47 -13.21
C ASN A 47 10.83 -20.47 -12.25
N GLY A 48 9.63 -20.19 -11.74
CA GLY A 48 8.88 -21.10 -10.85
C GLY A 48 9.32 -21.09 -9.39
N THR A 49 10.22 -20.19 -8.98
CA THR A 49 10.56 -19.98 -7.57
C THR A 49 9.45 -19.20 -6.86
N VAL A 50 8.92 -19.73 -5.77
CA VAL A 50 7.95 -19.04 -4.93
C VAL A 50 8.62 -17.87 -4.19
N LEU A 51 8.07 -16.66 -4.33
CA LEU A 51 8.57 -15.46 -3.65
C LEU A 51 7.85 -15.24 -2.32
N PHE A 52 6.51 -15.30 -2.32
CA PHE A 52 5.69 -15.20 -1.13
C PHE A 52 4.31 -15.80 -1.36
N THR A 53 3.69 -16.24 -0.26
CA THR A 53 2.36 -16.84 -0.25
C THR A 53 1.30 -15.86 0.26
N GLY A 54 0.03 -16.11 -0.07
CA GLY A 54 -1.09 -15.33 0.45
C GLY A 54 -1.19 -15.34 1.98
N GLY A 55 -0.77 -16.45 2.62
CA GLY A 55 -0.69 -16.55 4.08
C GLY A 55 0.31 -15.59 4.70
N GLU A 56 1.46 -15.40 4.05
CA GLU A 56 2.49 -14.43 4.48
C GLU A 56 2.05 -12.98 4.29
N VAL A 57 1.26 -12.70 3.25
CA VAL A 57 0.64 -11.38 3.06
C VAL A 57 -0.32 -11.07 4.21
N ILE A 58 -1.14 -12.06 4.63
CA ILE A 58 -2.08 -11.89 5.74
C ILE A 58 -1.34 -11.74 7.06
N SER A 59 -0.29 -12.53 7.31
CA SER A 59 0.49 -12.42 8.55
C SER A 59 1.23 -11.08 8.64
N GLY A 60 1.73 -10.56 7.50
CA GLY A 60 2.31 -9.22 7.40
C GLY A 60 1.31 -8.12 7.79
N LYS A 61 0.05 -8.21 7.33
CA LYS A 61 -1.01 -7.28 7.73
C LYS A 61 -1.28 -7.31 9.24
N VAL A 62 -1.28 -8.50 9.85
CA VAL A 62 -1.46 -8.65 11.30
C VAL A 62 -0.30 -8.04 12.08
N LEU A 63 0.94 -8.26 11.65
CA LEU A 63 2.12 -7.65 12.28
C LEU A 63 2.07 -6.12 12.21
N MET A 64 1.70 -5.59 11.05
CA MET A 64 1.59 -4.16 10.82
C MET A 64 0.58 -3.50 11.78
N GLN A 65 -0.56 -4.16 12.01
CA GLN A 65 -1.55 -3.72 12.99
C GLN A 65 -1.03 -3.87 14.42
N LYS A 66 -0.35 -4.98 14.75
CA LYS A 66 0.23 -5.23 16.07
C LYS A 66 1.24 -4.17 16.48
N TYR A 67 2.05 -3.68 15.54
CA TYR A 67 3.07 -2.65 15.79
C TYR A 67 2.58 -1.22 15.56
N GLY A 68 1.30 -1.01 15.24
CA GLY A 68 0.74 0.34 15.07
C GLY A 68 1.38 1.12 13.92
N LEU A 69 1.78 0.46 12.84
CA LEU A 69 2.48 1.11 11.73
C LEU A 69 1.63 2.20 11.04
N PHE A 70 0.30 2.11 11.15
CA PHE A 70 -0.65 3.14 10.69
C PHE A 70 -0.60 4.44 11.51
N ASP A 71 -0.12 4.42 12.76
CA ASP A 71 0.05 5.65 13.55
C ASP A 71 1.40 6.31 13.26
N TYR A 72 2.40 5.50 12.88
CA TYR A 72 3.71 5.98 12.48
C TYR A 72 3.69 6.53 11.05
N GLY A 73 3.29 5.73 10.06
CA GLY A 73 3.24 6.11 8.65
C GLY A 73 1.87 5.90 8.03
N SER A 74 1.81 5.88 6.70
CA SER A 74 0.55 5.75 5.95
C SER A 74 0.58 4.59 4.95
N PHE A 75 -0.61 4.07 4.64
CA PHE A 75 -0.86 3.13 3.56
C PHE A 75 -1.96 3.68 2.66
N TRP A 76 -1.71 3.73 1.34
CA TRP A 76 -2.63 4.35 0.38
C TRP A 76 -3.02 5.78 0.79
N GLY A 77 -2.12 6.52 1.44
CA GLY A 77 -2.38 7.85 2.00
C GLY A 77 -3.20 7.89 3.29
N PHE A 78 -3.71 6.76 3.80
CA PHE A 78 -4.42 6.70 5.09
C PHE A 78 -3.45 6.33 6.22
N GLY A 79 -3.41 7.13 7.29
CA GLY A 79 -2.57 6.88 8.46
C GLY A 79 -1.91 8.15 8.98
N GLY A 80 -0.83 7.96 9.75
CA GLY A 80 0.01 9.02 10.27
C GLY A 80 0.96 9.60 9.21
N TYR A 81 1.39 10.84 9.46
CA TYR A 81 2.32 11.58 8.60
C TYR A 81 3.72 11.71 9.21
N TYR A 82 4.00 10.98 10.29
CA TYR A 82 5.30 11.04 10.96
C TYR A 82 6.38 10.27 10.18
N GLY A 83 5.99 9.11 9.63
CA GLY A 83 6.78 8.24 8.78
C GLY A 83 6.50 8.45 7.30
N THR A 84 6.97 7.49 6.48
CA THR A 84 6.74 7.48 5.03
C THR A 84 5.45 6.74 4.67
N ASP A 85 4.92 6.97 3.47
CA ASP A 85 3.89 6.11 2.90
C ASP A 85 4.55 4.81 2.43
N PHE A 86 4.22 3.70 3.08
CA PHE A 86 4.81 2.39 2.81
C PHE A 86 4.49 1.90 1.39
N THR A 87 3.34 2.26 0.84
CA THR A 87 2.94 1.88 -0.52
C THR A 87 3.72 2.66 -1.57
N ALA A 88 3.92 3.97 -1.36
CA ALA A 88 4.76 4.78 -2.24
C ALA A 88 6.23 4.35 -2.17
N LEU A 89 6.74 4.03 -0.98
CA LEU A 89 8.09 3.51 -0.80
C LEU A 89 8.28 2.18 -1.53
N ALA A 90 7.35 1.23 -1.37
CA ALA A 90 7.41 -0.05 -2.05
C ALA A 90 7.45 0.12 -3.58
N LEU A 91 6.58 0.97 -4.15
CA LEU A 91 6.57 1.27 -5.58
C LEU A 91 7.87 1.90 -6.06
N LYS A 92 8.46 2.80 -5.27
CA LYS A 92 9.76 3.42 -5.58
C LYS A 92 10.87 2.36 -5.63
N VAL A 93 10.91 1.44 -4.67
CA VAL A 93 11.90 0.36 -4.64
C VAL A 93 11.73 -0.56 -5.84
N ILE A 94 10.49 -0.99 -6.13
CA ILE A 94 10.20 -1.86 -7.27
C ILE A 94 10.65 -1.22 -8.59
N ASN A 95 10.38 0.08 -8.78
CA ASN A 95 10.79 0.81 -9.97
C ASN A 95 12.31 1.03 -10.08
N GLN A 96 13.03 1.03 -8.96
CA GLN A 96 14.49 1.14 -8.94
C GLN A 96 15.18 -0.19 -9.24
N THR A 97 14.54 -1.31 -8.90
CA THR A 97 15.06 -2.66 -9.11
C THR A 97 14.67 -3.27 -10.46
N ALA A 98 13.66 -2.72 -11.13
CA ALA A 98 13.35 -3.08 -12.50
C ALA A 98 14.38 -2.45 -13.46
N ASP A 99 15.00 -3.27 -14.30
CA ASP A 99 15.82 -2.83 -15.45
C ASP A 99 15.06 -1.79 -16.32
N PRO A 100 15.77 -0.91 -17.05
CA PRO A 100 15.51 0.53 -17.08
C PRO A 100 14.10 0.92 -17.56
N PRO A 101 13.57 2.03 -17.02
CA PRO A 101 12.16 2.35 -17.01
C PRO A 101 11.61 2.61 -18.42
N THR A 102 10.69 1.76 -18.87
CA THR A 102 9.81 2.01 -20.02
C THR A 102 8.77 3.10 -19.75
N ILE A 103 8.68 3.60 -18.51
CA ILE A 103 7.80 4.70 -18.16
C ILE A 103 8.58 6.02 -18.22
N LYS A 104 8.55 6.65 -19.40
CA LYS A 104 8.85 8.09 -19.54
C LYS A 104 7.70 8.86 -18.92
N VAL A 105 7.83 9.26 -17.66
CA VAL A 105 6.88 10.17 -17.03
C VAL A 105 7.19 11.58 -17.55
N ASP A 106 6.53 11.97 -18.65
CA ASP A 106 6.63 13.33 -19.20
C ASP A 106 6.15 14.32 -18.13
N GLY A 107 7.09 15.10 -17.58
CA GLY A 107 6.81 16.16 -16.59
C GLY A 107 7.42 15.97 -15.20
N LEU A 108 7.91 14.78 -14.83
CA LEU A 108 8.68 14.61 -13.59
C LEU A 108 10.17 14.62 -13.94
N ARG A 109 10.74 15.83 -13.97
CA ARG A 109 12.18 16.07 -13.91
C ARG A 109 12.73 15.08 -12.88
N THR A 110 13.58 14.16 -13.34
CA THR A 110 14.27 13.15 -12.52
C THR A 110 14.49 13.70 -11.12
N LEU A 111 13.73 13.21 -10.12
CA LEU A 111 14.08 13.35 -8.71
C LEU A 111 15.27 12.44 -8.44
N ARG A 112 16.37 12.72 -9.15
CA ARG A 112 17.70 12.46 -8.65
C ARG A 112 17.85 13.43 -7.50
N SER A 113 17.39 13.02 -6.31
CA SER A 113 17.94 13.61 -5.10
C SER A 113 19.46 13.55 -5.25
N PRO A 114 20.18 14.67 -5.07
CA PRO A 114 21.62 14.59 -4.98
C PRO A 114 21.93 13.54 -3.91
N CYS A 115 22.68 12.51 -4.27
CA CYS A 115 23.35 11.71 -3.26
C CYS A 115 24.22 12.72 -2.49
N PRO A 116 24.04 12.94 -1.16
CA PRO A 116 25.06 13.64 -0.40
C PRO A 116 26.24 12.67 -0.32
N ARG A 117 27.12 12.77 -1.32
CA ARG A 117 28.28 11.93 -1.55
C ARG A 117 29.43 12.22 -0.56
N HIS A 118 29.13 12.53 0.71
CA HIS A 118 30.15 12.94 1.68
C HIS A 118 29.99 12.40 3.12
N HIS A 119 28.94 11.66 3.51
CA HIS A 119 28.78 11.18 4.90
C HIS A 119 28.54 9.67 5.05
N THR A 120 29.04 8.84 4.11
CA THR A 120 28.84 7.38 4.14
C THR A 120 30.15 6.60 3.97
N ALA A 121 31.21 7.01 4.65
CA ALA A 121 32.48 6.27 4.63
C ALA A 121 32.58 5.15 5.71
N VAL A 122 31.84 5.23 6.82
CA VAL A 122 32.09 4.31 7.96
C VAL A 122 31.16 3.10 8.02
N MET A 123 29.91 3.21 7.54
CA MET A 123 28.97 2.07 7.54
C MET A 123 28.80 1.35 6.20
N GLY A 124 29.33 1.92 5.11
CA GLY A 124 29.31 1.28 3.79
C GLY A 124 30.46 0.28 3.56
N PHE A 125 31.59 0.42 4.28
CA PHE A 125 32.79 -0.37 4.01
C PHE A 125 32.66 -1.84 4.42
N LEU A 126 31.95 -2.15 5.51
CA LEU A 126 31.81 -3.53 6.00
C LEU A 126 30.81 -4.37 5.19
N VAL A 127 29.70 -3.78 4.74
CA VAL A 127 28.73 -4.50 3.88
C VAL A 127 29.23 -4.60 2.44
N ARG A 128 29.96 -3.59 1.96
CA ARG A 128 30.56 -3.61 0.61
C ARG A 128 31.72 -4.61 0.50
N CYS A 129 32.53 -4.78 1.56
CA CYS A 129 33.59 -5.80 1.56
C CYS A 129 33.04 -7.24 1.53
N SER A 130 31.85 -7.49 2.10
CA SER A 130 31.26 -8.84 2.10
C SER A 130 30.58 -9.22 0.78
N LEU A 131 30.24 -8.26 -0.08
CA LEU A 131 29.55 -8.50 -1.36
C LEU A 131 30.50 -8.32 -2.57
N GLU A 132 31.62 -7.59 -2.43
CA GLU A 132 32.64 -7.48 -3.49
C GLU A 132 33.54 -8.74 -3.61
N VAL A 133 33.64 -9.58 -2.57
CA VAL A 133 34.42 -10.83 -2.61
C VAL A 133 33.72 -11.91 -3.45
N GLU A 134 32.39 -11.98 -3.44
CA GLU A 134 31.66 -13.00 -4.20
C GLU A 134 31.49 -12.61 -5.68
N ALA A 135 31.47 -11.32 -6.00
CA ALA A 135 31.19 -10.81 -7.34
C ALA A 135 32.41 -10.74 -8.29
N LYS A 136 33.64 -10.99 -7.80
CA LYS A 136 34.84 -11.04 -8.65
C LYS A 136 35.28 -12.46 -9.03
N SER A 137 34.61 -13.49 -8.50
CA SER A 137 34.95 -14.89 -8.81
C SER A 137 34.34 -15.39 -10.12
N ASN A 138 33.27 -14.78 -10.63
CA ASN A 138 32.46 -15.39 -11.69
C ASN A 138 32.20 -14.38 -12.83
N ASN A 139 33.20 -14.24 -13.72
CA ASN A 139 33.17 -13.93 -15.16
C ASN A 139 31.84 -13.36 -15.75
N CYS A 140 31.82 -12.27 -16.53
CA CYS A 140 32.82 -11.58 -17.36
C CYS A 140 32.57 -10.06 -17.33
#